data_AF-A0A955KSK3-F1
#
_entry.id   AF-A0A955KSK3-F1
#
_cell.length_a   1.000
_cell.length_b   1.000
_cell.length_c   1.000
_cell.angle_alpha   90.00
_cell.angle_beta   90.00
_cell.angle_gamma   90.00
#
_symmetry.space_group_name_H-M   'P 1'
#
loop_
_entity.id
_entity.type
_entity.pdbx_description
1 polymer ?
#
loop_
_entity_poly.entity_id
_entity_poly.type
_entity_poly.pdbx_seq_one_letter_code
_entity_poly.pdbx_strand_id
1 'polypeptide(L)'
;MKNTSSIPMYLDKKGIMEVYEASLKSDAVDIVCMSHNYQAVLGDYFDNTYAPRLYDNCRQTREILPQKDLKNASPESDRKKHQVRYVTTNETSESDMMIFDNKVVLISFSHESPFAIVISDKEIVNGFKVRFAALWKACEVE
;
A
#
# COMPACT_ATOMS: atom_id res chain seq x y z
N MET A 1 -27.51 8.43 16.43
CA MET A 1 -26.75 8.51 15.16
C MET A 1 -26.68 7.10 14.57
N LYS A 2 -27.07 6.90 13.31
CA LYS A 2 -26.83 5.61 12.64
C LYS A 2 -25.33 5.48 12.39
N ASN A 3 -24.73 4.41 12.90
CA ASN A 3 -23.35 4.09 12.57
C ASN A 3 -23.31 3.65 11.10
N THR A 4 -22.73 4.47 10.23
CA THR A 4 -22.63 4.22 8.78
C THR A 4 -21.28 3.60 8.40
N SER A 5 -20.44 3.25 9.37
CA SER A 5 -19.14 2.63 9.10
C SER A 5 -19.34 1.23 8.53
N SER A 6 -19.06 1.07 7.23
CA SER A 6 -18.94 -0.23 6.58
C SER A 6 -17.48 -0.56 6.37
N ILE A 7 -17.14 -1.85 6.48
CA ILE A 7 -15.81 -2.39 6.24
C ILE A 7 -15.95 -3.40 5.09
N PRO A 8 -16.10 -2.93 3.83
CA PRO A 8 -16.22 -3.83 2.69
C PRO A 8 -14.94 -4.66 2.53
N MET A 9 -15.15 -5.94 2.28
CA MET A 9 -14.11 -6.90 1.94
C MET A 9 -14.21 -7.23 0.45
N TYR A 10 -13.11 -7.05 -0.25
CA TYR A 10 -12.94 -7.30 -1.66
C TYR A 10 -12.18 -8.61 -1.83
N LEU A 11 -12.83 -9.60 -2.41
CA LEU A 11 -12.31 -10.96 -2.48
C LEU A 11 -11.52 -11.19 -3.77
N ASP A 12 -10.54 -12.06 -3.64
CA ASP A 12 -9.72 -12.60 -4.71
C ASP A 12 -8.90 -11.54 -5.47
N LYS A 13 -8.18 -11.99 -6.50
CA LYS A 13 -7.39 -11.14 -7.40
C LYS A 13 -8.20 -9.93 -7.89
N LYS A 14 -9.44 -10.16 -8.36
CA LYS A 14 -10.27 -9.09 -8.93
C LYS A 14 -10.60 -8.02 -7.89
N GLY A 15 -10.94 -8.41 -6.66
CA GLY A 15 -11.22 -7.48 -5.59
C GLY A 15 -10.02 -6.60 -5.23
N ILE A 16 -8.82 -7.19 -5.16
CA ILE A 16 -7.58 -6.43 -4.91
C ILE A 16 -7.34 -5.42 -6.05
N MET A 17 -7.51 -5.85 -7.32
CA MET A 17 -7.37 -4.97 -8.48
C MET A 17 -8.36 -3.79 -8.44
N GLU A 18 -9.60 -4.00 -8.02
CA GLU A 18 -10.58 -2.92 -7.87
C GLU A 18 -10.14 -1.87 -6.84
N VAL A 19 -9.55 -2.31 -5.74
CA VAL A 19 -9.02 -1.41 -4.70
C VAL A 19 -7.80 -0.63 -5.19
N TYR A 20 -6.92 -1.27 -5.95
CA TYR A 20 -5.81 -0.60 -6.64
C TYR A 20 -6.29 0.45 -7.64
N GLU A 21 -7.26 0.13 -8.49
CA GLU A 21 -7.85 1.12 -9.40
C GLU A 21 -8.50 2.31 -8.66
N ALA A 22 -9.06 2.07 -7.47
CA ALA A 22 -9.58 3.14 -6.63
C ALA A 22 -8.47 4.06 -6.12
N SER A 23 -7.30 3.52 -5.74
CA SER A 23 -6.18 4.33 -5.23
C SER A 23 -5.57 5.24 -6.31
N LEU A 24 -5.63 4.84 -7.59
CA LEU A 24 -5.10 5.65 -8.69
C LEU A 24 -5.86 6.97 -8.92
N LYS A 25 -7.06 7.08 -8.36
CA LYS A 25 -7.91 8.29 -8.42
C LYS A 25 -7.56 9.30 -7.32
N SER A 26 -6.74 8.93 -6.35
CA SER A 26 -6.37 9.76 -5.21
C SER A 26 -5.12 10.61 -5.52
N ASP A 27 -5.06 11.79 -4.93
CA ASP A 27 -3.92 12.72 -5.07
C ASP A 27 -2.67 12.27 -4.30
N ALA A 28 -2.86 11.45 -3.26
CA ALA A 28 -1.79 10.94 -2.42
C ALA A 28 -2.09 9.52 -1.90
N VAL A 29 -1.06 8.69 -1.84
CA VAL A 29 -1.12 7.32 -1.32
C VAL A 29 0.08 7.05 -0.42
N ASP A 30 -0.19 6.65 0.82
CA ASP A 30 0.83 6.12 1.73
C ASP A 30 0.77 4.60 1.71
N ILE A 31 1.91 3.93 1.62
CA ILE A 31 1.99 2.48 1.41
C ILE A 31 3.03 1.89 2.35
N VAL A 32 2.66 0.79 3.02
CA VAL A 32 3.60 -0.11 3.67
C VAL A 32 3.53 -1.41 2.89
N CYS A 33 4.57 -1.68 2.11
CA CYS A 33 4.65 -2.84 1.23
C CYS A 33 5.63 -3.82 1.84
N MET A 34 5.11 -4.93 2.37
CA MET A 34 5.89 -5.97 3.04
C MET A 34 5.79 -7.32 2.31
N SER A 35 4.86 -7.43 1.36
CA SER A 35 4.59 -8.63 0.59
C SER A 35 5.63 -8.90 -0.49
N HIS A 36 5.87 -10.19 -0.77
CA HIS A 36 6.80 -10.62 -1.83
C HIS A 36 6.10 -11.53 -2.84
N ASN A 37 4.97 -12.15 -2.45
CA ASN A 37 4.23 -13.10 -3.27
C ASN A 37 3.08 -12.45 -4.06
N TYR A 38 3.01 -11.12 -4.11
CA TYR A 38 1.93 -10.42 -4.84
C TYR A 38 1.83 -10.87 -6.29
N GLN A 39 2.95 -11.20 -6.95
CA GLN A 39 2.97 -11.65 -8.35
C GLN A 39 2.27 -13.00 -8.52
N ALA A 40 2.33 -13.90 -7.53
CA ALA A 40 1.62 -15.19 -7.62
C ALA A 40 0.09 -15.01 -7.57
N VAL A 41 -0.39 -13.94 -6.94
CA VAL A 41 -1.82 -13.61 -6.83
C VAL A 41 -2.27 -12.75 -8.01
N LEU A 42 -1.50 -11.72 -8.36
CA LEU A 42 -1.88 -10.69 -9.34
C LEU A 42 -1.36 -10.99 -10.75
N GLY A 43 -0.45 -11.95 -10.91
CA GLY A 43 0.33 -12.11 -12.13
C GLY A 43 1.07 -10.81 -12.47
N ASP A 44 1.18 -10.51 -13.75
CA ASP A 44 1.90 -9.32 -14.22
C ASP A 44 1.10 -8.01 -14.07
N TYR A 45 -0.11 -8.04 -13.50
CA TYR A 45 -0.95 -6.84 -13.41
C TYR A 45 -0.28 -5.73 -12.58
N PHE A 46 0.35 -6.08 -11.46
CA PHE A 46 0.99 -5.07 -10.61
C PHE A 46 2.10 -4.36 -11.38
N ASP A 47 3.07 -5.10 -11.89
CA ASP A 47 4.27 -4.54 -12.52
C ASP A 47 3.97 -3.90 -13.90
N ASN A 48 3.09 -4.50 -14.71
CA ASN A 48 2.86 -4.03 -16.08
C ASN A 48 1.70 -3.04 -16.20
N THR A 49 0.81 -2.94 -15.20
CA THR A 49 -0.38 -2.08 -15.28
C THR A 49 -0.47 -1.09 -14.12
N TYR A 50 -0.44 -1.57 -12.88
CA TYR A 50 -0.73 -0.71 -11.73
C TYR A 50 0.46 0.17 -11.35
N ALA A 51 1.65 -0.41 -11.11
CA ALA A 51 2.84 0.32 -10.70
C ALA A 51 3.24 1.45 -11.68
N PRO A 52 3.26 1.24 -13.02
CA PRO A 52 3.57 2.32 -13.96
C PRO A 52 2.58 3.50 -13.87
N ARG A 53 1.30 3.20 -13.59
CA ARG A 53 0.26 4.23 -13.40
C ARG A 53 0.38 4.89 -12.04
N LEU A 54 0.70 4.14 -10.98
CA LEU A 54 0.90 4.68 -9.63
C LEU A 54 2.01 5.74 -9.62
N TYR A 55 3.10 5.46 -10.36
CA TYR A 55 4.32 6.29 -10.42
C TYR A 55 4.39 7.25 -11.62
N ASP A 56 3.26 7.55 -12.26
CA ASP A 56 3.17 8.46 -13.41
C ASP A 56 3.35 9.96 -13.08
N ASN A 57 3.81 10.29 -11.86
CA ASN A 57 3.91 11.64 -11.28
C ASN A 57 2.58 12.42 -11.16
N CYS A 58 1.41 11.81 -11.39
CA CYS A 58 0.13 12.50 -11.17
C CYS A 58 -0.22 12.64 -9.69
N ARG A 59 0.35 11.78 -8.82
CA ARG A 59 0.04 11.71 -7.39
C ARG A 59 1.29 11.59 -6.53
N GLN A 60 1.15 11.91 -5.25
CA GLN A 60 2.21 11.72 -4.26
C GLN A 60 2.18 10.29 -3.72
N THR A 61 3.33 9.62 -3.63
CA THR A 61 3.47 8.34 -2.95
C THR A 61 4.53 8.41 -1.87
N ARG A 62 4.25 7.76 -0.74
CA ARG A 62 5.23 7.47 0.30
C ARG A 62 5.19 5.99 0.60
N GLU A 63 6.30 5.32 0.37
CA GLU A 63 6.40 3.87 0.47
C GLU A 63 7.41 3.46 1.51
N ILE A 64 6.99 2.54 2.37
CA ILE A 64 7.87 1.88 3.33
C ILE A 64 8.09 0.46 2.84
N LEU A 65 9.35 0.11 2.58
CA LEU A 65 9.78 -1.19 2.09
C LEU A 65 10.75 -1.85 3.10
N PRO A 66 10.83 -3.19 3.14
CA PRO A 66 11.92 -3.88 3.82
C PRO A 66 13.28 -3.45 3.27
N GLN A 67 14.25 -3.23 4.16
CA GLN A 67 15.61 -2.85 3.77
C GLN A 67 16.29 -3.89 2.83
N LYS A 68 15.93 -5.16 2.92
CA LYS A 68 16.44 -6.20 2.01
C LYS A 68 16.07 -5.95 0.53
N ASP A 69 15.04 -5.14 0.28
CA ASP A 69 14.57 -4.81 -1.07
C ASP A 69 15.27 -3.57 -1.67
N LEU A 70 16.24 -2.99 -0.95
CA LEU A 70 17.10 -1.90 -1.42
C LEU A 70 17.68 -2.14 -2.82
N LYS A 71 18.00 -3.39 -3.17
CA LYS A 71 18.58 -3.73 -4.49
C LYS A 71 17.60 -3.63 -5.65
N ASN A 72 16.29 -3.68 -5.36
CA ASN A 72 15.22 -3.57 -6.34
C ASN A 72 14.67 -2.13 -6.42
N ALA A 73 15.15 -1.23 -5.55
CA ALA A 73 14.82 0.18 -5.62
C ALA A 73 15.44 0.78 -6.87
N SER A 74 14.60 1.31 -7.76
CA SER A 74 15.08 2.16 -8.84
C SER A 74 15.85 3.33 -8.25
N PRO A 75 17.04 3.69 -8.76
CA PRO A 75 17.79 4.88 -8.33
C PRO A 75 17.03 6.21 -8.59
N GLU A 76 15.82 6.17 -9.12
CA GLU A 76 14.93 7.33 -9.35
C GLU A 76 13.89 7.60 -8.24
N SER A 77 13.95 6.93 -7.08
CA SER A 77 13.05 7.17 -5.93
C SER A 77 13.19 8.55 -5.27
N ASP A 78 13.90 9.48 -5.93
CA ASP A 78 14.14 10.87 -5.56
C ASP A 78 13.30 11.88 -6.36
N ARG A 79 12.29 11.41 -7.11
CA ARG A 79 11.28 12.31 -7.70
C ARG A 79 10.49 12.92 -6.55
N LYS A 80 10.36 14.25 -6.48
CA LYS A 80 9.64 14.97 -5.39
C LYS A 80 8.27 14.39 -5.00
N LYS A 81 7.60 13.68 -5.91
CA LYS A 81 6.28 13.06 -5.72
C LYS A 81 6.32 11.59 -5.30
N HIS A 82 7.44 10.88 -5.40
CA HIS A 82 7.56 9.47 -5.03
C HIS A 82 8.68 9.35 -4.02
N GLN A 83 8.37 8.99 -2.78
CA GLN A 83 9.34 8.90 -1.71
C GLN A 83 9.33 7.47 -1.17
N VAL A 84 10.51 6.90 -0.97
CA VAL A 84 10.68 5.58 -0.39
C VAL A 84 11.51 5.69 0.87
N ARG A 85 11.15 4.93 1.91
CA ARG A 85 11.96 4.72 3.10
C ARG A 85 12.03 3.24 3.43
N TYR A 86 13.06 2.86 4.15
CA TYR A 86 13.31 1.46 4.45
C TYR A 86 13.17 1.16 5.93
N VAL A 87 12.50 0.05 6.23
CA VAL A 87 12.41 -0.49 7.59
C VAL A 87 13.34 -1.70 7.72
N THR A 88 14.19 -1.69 8.74
CA THR A 88 14.98 -2.86 9.13
C THR A 88 14.08 -3.84 9.86
N THR A 89 13.81 -4.98 9.25
CA THR A 89 13.05 -6.06 9.85
C THR A 89 13.55 -7.40 9.35
N ASN A 90 13.55 -8.40 10.24
CA ASN A 90 13.79 -9.80 9.89
C ASN A 90 12.49 -10.57 9.64
N GLU A 91 11.35 -9.96 9.95
CA GLU A 91 10.03 -10.57 9.78
C GLU A 91 9.53 -10.41 8.34
N THR A 92 8.86 -11.44 7.85
CA THR A 92 8.17 -11.44 6.56
C THR A 92 6.66 -11.31 6.76
N SER A 93 5.98 -10.57 5.88
CA SER A 93 4.52 -10.44 5.88
C SER A 93 4.02 -10.50 4.46
N GLU A 94 3.10 -11.41 4.13
CA GLU A 94 2.44 -11.43 2.81
C GLU A 94 1.19 -10.55 2.80
N SER A 95 1.32 -9.37 3.40
CA SER A 95 0.27 -8.37 3.48
C SER A 95 0.82 -6.96 3.40
N ASP A 96 0.03 -6.10 2.76
CA ASP A 96 0.35 -4.68 2.56
C ASP A 96 -0.73 -3.80 3.18
N MET A 97 -0.35 -2.55 3.45
CA MET A 97 -1.27 -1.51 3.90
C MET A 97 -1.18 -0.31 2.96
N MET A 98 -2.33 0.28 2.62
CA MET A 98 -2.39 1.55 1.92
C MET A 98 -3.30 2.54 2.65
N ILE A 99 -3.01 3.83 2.54
CA ILE A 99 -3.86 4.91 3.06
C ILE A 99 -4.04 5.97 1.98
N PHE A 100 -5.30 6.24 1.62
CA PHE A 100 -5.69 7.26 0.64
C PHE A 100 -7.14 7.70 0.85
N ASP A 101 -7.53 8.93 0.47
CA ASP A 101 -8.91 9.47 0.53
C ASP A 101 -9.71 9.11 1.81
N ASN A 102 -9.07 9.23 2.97
CA ASN A 102 -9.63 8.85 4.28
C ASN A 102 -10.09 7.38 4.38
N LYS A 103 -9.36 6.49 3.71
CA LYS A 103 -9.52 5.04 3.82
C LYS A 103 -8.19 4.41 4.20
N VAL A 104 -8.27 3.30 4.91
CA VAL A 104 -7.16 2.37 5.09
C VAL A 104 -7.52 1.11 4.36
N VAL A 105 -6.58 0.60 3.58
CA VAL A 105 -6.68 -0.69 2.92
C VAL A 105 -5.68 -1.63 3.56
N LEU A 106 -6.13 -2.82 3.92
CA LEU A 106 -5.27 -3.93 4.31
C LEU A 106 -5.42 -5.02 3.24
N ILE A 107 -4.32 -5.45 2.63
CA ILE A 107 -4.33 -6.42 1.54
C ILE A 107 -3.61 -7.68 2.02
N SER A 108 -4.24 -8.84 1.84
CA SER A 108 -3.63 -10.14 2.06
C SER A 108 -3.36 -10.81 0.71
N PHE A 109 -2.11 -11.17 0.45
CA PHE A 109 -1.69 -11.95 -0.71
C PHE A 109 -1.61 -13.44 -0.42
N SER A 110 -2.50 -13.94 0.44
CA SER A 110 -2.67 -15.38 0.64
C SER A 110 -2.93 -16.08 -0.69
N HIS A 111 -2.21 -17.16 -0.95
CA HIS A 111 -2.38 -17.98 -2.16
C HIS A 111 -3.77 -18.61 -2.26
N GLU A 112 -4.37 -19.00 -1.13
CA GLU A 112 -5.64 -19.71 -1.10
C GLU A 112 -6.84 -18.77 -1.12
N SER A 113 -6.73 -17.64 -0.41
CA SER A 113 -7.82 -16.69 -0.25
C SER A 113 -7.27 -15.26 -0.12
N PRO A 114 -6.82 -14.67 -1.24
CA PRO A 114 -6.36 -13.29 -1.24
C PRO A 114 -7.56 -12.35 -1.10
N PHE A 115 -7.38 -11.22 -0.41
CA PHE A 115 -8.44 -10.24 -0.23
C PHE A 115 -7.88 -8.86 0.10
N ALA A 116 -8.73 -7.84 -0.02
CA ALA A 116 -8.48 -6.52 0.53
C ALA A 116 -9.64 -6.08 1.43
N ILE A 117 -9.33 -5.46 2.56
CA ILE A 117 -10.31 -4.86 3.46
C ILE A 117 -10.16 -3.35 3.37
N VAL A 118 -11.26 -2.65 3.13
CA VAL A 118 -11.28 -1.18 3.09
C VAL A 118 -12.00 -0.66 4.32
N ILE A 119 -11.32 0.15 5.11
CA ILE A 119 -11.82 0.75 6.35
C ILE A 119 -11.96 2.25 6.13
N SER A 120 -13.15 2.79 6.36
CA SER A 120 -13.45 4.22 6.20
C SER A 120 -13.85 4.92 7.51
N ASP A 121 -13.80 4.20 8.63
CA ASP A 121 -14.07 4.77 9.95
C ASP A 121 -13.01 5.83 10.29
N LYS A 122 -13.45 7.05 10.59
CA LYS A 122 -12.58 8.21 10.76
C LYS A 122 -11.53 8.01 11.86
N GLU A 123 -11.92 7.44 13.00
CA GLU A 123 -11.02 7.29 14.15
C GLU A 123 -9.99 6.19 13.87
N ILE A 124 -10.42 5.09 13.24
CA ILE A 124 -9.50 4.03 12.83
C ILE A 124 -8.51 4.55 11.78
N VAL A 125 -9.00 5.22 10.74
CA VAL A 125 -8.16 5.81 9.68
C VAL A 125 -7.16 6.79 10.27
N ASN A 126 -7.58 7.65 11.19
CA ASN A 126 -6.67 8.58 11.87
C ASN A 126 -5.60 7.83 12.67
N GLY A 127 -5.98 6.77 13.40
CA GLY A 127 -5.03 5.92 14.11
C GLY A 127 -3.99 5.29 13.19
N PHE A 128 -4.37 4.80 12.01
CA PHE A 128 -3.43 4.26 11.02
C PHE A 128 -2.55 5.33 10.40
N LYS A 129 -3.06 6.54 10.11
CA LYS A 129 -2.24 7.67 9.65
C LYS A 129 -1.16 8.04 10.67
N VAL A 130 -1.51 8.06 11.96
CA VAL A 130 -0.54 8.31 13.04
C VAL A 130 0.52 7.21 13.10
N ARG A 131 0.13 5.94 12.98
CA ARG A 131 1.07 4.80 12.95
C ARG A 131 1.99 4.85 11.73
N PHE A 132 1.45 5.13 10.55
CA PHE A 132 2.25 5.33 9.34
C PHE A 132 3.26 6.46 9.54
N ALA A 133 2.82 7.62 10.05
CA ALA A 133 3.72 8.75 10.29
C ALA A 133 4.83 8.43 11.32
N ALA A 134 4.53 7.64 12.35
CA ALA A 134 5.52 7.18 13.31
C ALA A 134 6.52 6.21 12.66
N LEU A 135 6.03 5.22 11.92
CA LEU A 135 6.87 4.26 11.20
C LEU A 135 7.76 4.97 10.17
N TRP A 136 7.18 5.85 9.36
CA TRP A 136 7.90 6.66 8.38
C TRP A 136 9.07 7.42 9.01
N LYS A 137 8.85 8.06 10.17
CA LYS A 137 9.90 8.78 10.90
C LYS A 137 11.00 7.87 11.45
N ALA A 138 10.67 6.64 11.81
CA ALA A 138 11.61 5.65 12.34
C ALA A 138 12.40 4.94 11.24
N CYS A 139 11.91 4.94 10.00
CA CYS A 139 12.62 4.38 8.85
C CYS A 139 13.81 5.23 8.45
N GLU A 140 14.84 4.57 7.93
CA GLU A 140 16.02 5.22 7.37
C GLU A 140 15.65 5.95 6.08
N VAL A 141 16.32 7.08 5.84
CA VAL A 141 16.29 7.81 4.57
C VAL A 141 17.61 7.52 3.90
N GLU A 142 17.59 7.10 2.64
CA GLU A 142 18.80 7.02 1.82
C GLU A 142 19.14 8.40 1.24
#